data_AF-A0A3D1V758-F1
#
_entry.id   AF-A0A3D1V758-F1
#
_cell.length_a   1.000
_cell.length_b   1.000
_cell.length_c   1.000
_cell.angle_alpha   90.00
_cell.angle_beta   90.00
_cell.angle_gamma   90.00
#
_symmetry.space_group_name_H-M   'P 1'
#
loop_
_entity.id
_entity.type
_entity.pdbx_description
1 polymer ?
#
loop_
_entity_poly.entity_id
_entity_poly.type
_entity_poly.pdbx_seq_one_letter_code
_entity_poly.pdbx_strand_id
1 'polypeptide(L)'
;MGNTDGLGLAIVERVQATLAEHSVELTQLDAAIGDGDHGTNMNRGFTAAWAKVQEQSDQSLAAVIKAVAMTLISTVGGAAGPLYGTAFLR
;
A
#
# COMPACT_ATOMS: atom_id res chain seq x y z
N MET A 1 -20.14 10.91 -17.05
CA MET A 1 -18.76 10.59 -16.62
C MET A 1 -18.76 10.69 -15.12
N GLY A 2 -18.60 9.55 -14.41
CA GLY A 2 -18.65 9.53 -12.95
C GLY A 2 -17.47 10.30 -12.37
N ASN A 3 -17.73 11.18 -11.42
CA ASN A 3 -16.70 11.96 -10.76
C ASN A 3 -15.78 11.03 -9.95
N THR A 4 -14.58 10.75 -10.46
CA THR A 4 -13.56 9.94 -9.77
C THR A 4 -12.69 10.77 -8.85
N ASP A 5 -12.98 12.06 -8.67
CA ASP A 5 -12.23 12.95 -7.79
C ASP A 5 -12.20 12.36 -6.37
N GLY A 6 -10.98 12.16 -5.86
CA GLY A 6 -10.76 11.60 -4.52
C GLY A 6 -10.90 10.08 -4.41
N LEU A 7 -11.36 9.35 -5.44
CA LEU A 7 -11.50 7.88 -5.39
C LEU A 7 -10.16 7.20 -5.07
N GLY A 8 -9.07 7.66 -5.68
CA GLY A 8 -7.73 7.12 -5.42
C GLY A 8 -7.33 7.27 -3.95
N LEU A 9 -7.55 8.46 -3.35
CA LEU A 9 -7.23 8.71 -1.95
C LEU A 9 -8.07 7.82 -1.02
N ALA A 10 -9.38 7.74 -1.26
CA ALA A 10 -10.28 6.92 -0.46
C ALA A 10 -9.89 5.42 -0.50
N ILE A 11 -9.46 4.92 -1.67
CA ILE A 11 -8.95 3.55 -1.80
C ILE A 11 -7.69 3.36 -0.96
N VAL A 12 -6.72 4.28 -1.06
CA VAL A 12 -5.45 4.15 -0.32
C VAL A 12 -5.67 4.24 1.19
N GLU A 13 -6.50 5.16 1.66
CA GLU A 13 -6.89 5.27 3.07
C GLU A 13 -7.53 3.97 3.56
N ARG A 14 -8.48 3.41 2.80
CA ARG A 14 -9.16 2.18 3.19
C ARG A 14 -8.22 0.98 3.24
N VAL A 15 -7.31 0.86 2.29
CA VAL A 15 -6.29 -0.20 2.28
C VAL A 15 -5.33 -0.05 3.45
N GLN A 16 -4.86 1.17 3.73
CA GLN A 16 -3.99 1.44 4.87
C GLN A 16 -4.68 1.10 6.19
N ALA A 17 -5.93 1.52 6.38
CA ALA A 17 -6.70 1.20 7.59
C ALA A 17 -6.89 -0.32 7.77
N THR A 18 -7.21 -1.03 6.69
CA THR A 18 -7.38 -2.50 6.72
C THR A 18 -6.07 -3.20 7.07
N LEU A 19 -4.95 -2.78 6.48
CA LEU A 19 -3.64 -3.36 6.78
C LEU A 19 -3.18 -3.05 8.20
N ALA A 20 -3.52 -1.87 8.74
CA ALA A 20 -3.23 -1.52 10.12
C ALA A 20 -4.04 -2.40 11.09
N GLU A 21 -5.34 -2.59 10.83
CA GLU A 21 -6.22 -3.43 11.64
C GLU A 21 -5.75 -4.89 11.67
N HIS A 22 -5.35 -5.44 10.52
CA HIS A 22 -4.97 -6.85 10.38
C HIS A 22 -3.45 -7.11 10.45
N SER A 23 -2.62 -6.11 10.80
CA SER A 23 -1.15 -6.22 10.75
C SER A 23 -0.62 -7.38 11.60
N VAL A 24 -1.18 -7.58 12.80
CA VAL A 24 -0.78 -8.67 13.71
C VAL A 24 -1.22 -10.03 13.16
N GLU A 25 -2.44 -10.14 12.66
CA GLU A 25 -2.97 -11.38 12.07
C GLU A 25 -2.13 -11.81 10.86
N LEU A 26 -1.86 -10.90 9.93
CA LEU A 26 -1.05 -11.18 8.74
C LEU A 26 0.38 -11.59 9.10
N THR A 27 0.94 -10.98 10.14
CA THR A 27 2.26 -11.36 10.69
C THR A 27 2.23 -12.77 11.28
N GLN A 28 1.17 -13.16 12.00
CA GLN A 28 1.03 -14.50 12.56
C GLN A 28 0.85 -15.57 11.48
N LEU A 29 0.04 -15.28 10.45
CA LEU A 29 -0.15 -16.17 9.30
C LEU A 29 1.17 -16.40 8.56
N ASP A 30 1.94 -15.34 8.34
CA ASP A 30 3.24 -15.42 7.70
C ASP A 30 4.26 -16.17 8.58
N ALA A 31 4.28 -15.96 9.89
CA ALA A 31 5.16 -16.68 10.81
C ALA A 31 4.93 -18.21 10.82
N ALA A 32 3.74 -18.68 10.43
CA ALA A 32 3.44 -20.11 10.35
C ALA A 32 4.19 -20.82 9.21
N ILE A 33 4.54 -20.10 8.13
CA ILE A 33 5.13 -20.69 6.91
C ILE A 33 6.25 -19.86 6.26
N GLY A 34 6.64 -18.75 6.89
CA GLY A 34 7.56 -17.72 6.40
C GLY A 34 8.37 -17.13 7.54
N ASP A 35 8.76 -15.86 7.42
CA ASP A 35 9.61 -15.17 8.40
C ASP A 35 8.83 -14.27 9.37
N GLY A 36 7.52 -14.13 9.18
CA GLY A 36 6.65 -13.42 10.12
C GLY A 36 6.82 -11.91 10.06
N ASP A 37 7.08 -11.38 8.87
CA ASP A 37 7.26 -9.94 8.68
C ASP A 37 6.20 -9.31 7.78
N HIS A 38 5.37 -10.12 7.10
CA HIS A 38 4.48 -9.64 6.06
C HIS A 38 3.52 -8.54 6.52
N GLY A 39 2.79 -8.76 7.62
CA GLY A 39 1.83 -7.78 8.13
C GLY A 39 2.49 -6.47 8.58
N THR A 40 3.69 -6.55 9.16
CA THR A 40 4.48 -5.37 9.54
C THR A 40 4.98 -4.62 8.30
N ASN A 41 5.52 -5.33 7.32
CA ASN A 41 6.03 -4.77 6.08
C ASN A 41 4.94 -4.08 5.26
N MET A 42 3.78 -4.71 5.11
CA MET A 42 2.66 -4.14 4.35
C MET A 42 2.05 -2.91 5.05
N ASN A 43 1.89 -2.95 6.37
CA ASN A 43 1.41 -1.79 7.13
C ASN A 43 2.39 -0.60 7.02
N ARG A 44 3.71 -0.86 7.15
CA ARG A 44 4.74 0.18 6.94
C ARG A 44 4.66 0.78 5.53
N GLY A 45 4.57 -0.06 4.51
CA GLY A 45 4.52 0.38 3.11
C GLY A 45 3.30 1.23 2.79
N PHE A 46 2.11 0.78 3.19
CA PHE A 46 0.88 1.54 2.94
C PHE A 46 0.71 2.77 3.82
N THR A 47 1.27 2.78 5.02
CA THR A 47 1.36 4.01 5.83
C THR A 47 2.24 5.06 5.13
N ALA A 48 3.39 4.65 4.59
CA ALA A 48 4.25 5.53 3.81
C ALA A 48 3.56 5.99 2.50
N ALA A 49 2.84 5.10 1.83
CA ALA A 49 2.11 5.44 0.61
C ALA A 49 0.99 6.44 0.89
N TRP A 50 0.25 6.26 1.99
CA TRP A 50 -0.82 7.18 2.41
C TRP A 50 -0.29 8.58 2.72
N ALA A 51 0.83 8.70 3.43
CA ALA A 51 1.48 9.98 3.63
C ALA A 51 1.87 10.64 2.29
N LYS A 52 2.48 9.85 1.40
CA LYS A 52 2.97 10.35 0.10
C LYS A 52 1.86 10.89 -0.80
N VAL A 53 0.71 10.21 -0.87
CA VAL A 53 -0.40 10.61 -1.75
C VAL A 53 -1.17 11.83 -1.23
N GLN A 54 -1.09 12.12 0.07
CA GLN A 54 -1.66 13.34 0.65
C GLN A 54 -0.82 14.59 0.35
N GLU A 55 0.50 14.44 0.22
CA GLU A 55 1.42 15.56 -0.01
C GLU A 55 1.55 15.95 -1.50
N GLN A 56 1.16 15.08 -2.44
CA GLN A 56 1.30 15.36 -3.86
C GLN A 56 0.18 16.26 -4.40
N SER A 57 0.54 17.14 -5.35
CA SER A 57 -0.40 18.08 -5.98
C SER A 57 -1.32 17.43 -7.01
N ASP A 58 -0.84 16.42 -7.73
CA ASP A 58 -1.65 15.65 -8.69
C ASP A 58 -2.33 14.49 -7.97
N GLN A 59 -3.63 14.63 -7.75
CA GLN A 59 -4.49 13.62 -7.12
C GLN A 59 -5.29 12.80 -8.12
N SER A 60 -4.93 12.83 -9.41
CA SER A 60 -5.52 11.92 -10.39
C SER A 60 -5.31 10.46 -9.98
N LEU A 61 -6.27 9.59 -10.31
CA LEU A 61 -6.19 8.18 -9.97
C LEU A 61 -4.87 7.54 -10.44
N ALA A 62 -4.42 7.90 -11.64
CA ALA A 62 -3.16 7.42 -12.19
C ALA A 62 -1.94 7.88 -11.38
N ALA A 63 -1.90 9.15 -10.96
CA ALA A 63 -0.81 9.67 -10.13
C ALA A 63 -0.78 9.01 -8.74
N VAL A 64 -1.94 8.82 -8.11
CA VAL A 64 -2.09 8.13 -6.82
C VAL A 64 -1.61 6.69 -6.91
N ILE A 65 -2.10 5.92 -7.89
CA ILE A 65 -1.72 4.52 -8.10
C ILE A 65 -0.20 4.39 -8.35
N LYS A 66 0.36 5.28 -9.18
CA LYS A 66 1.81 5.30 -9.45
C LYS A 66 2.62 5.64 -8.19
N ALA A 67 2.17 6.59 -7.37
CA ALA A 67 2.82 6.91 -6.11
C ALA A 67 2.81 5.72 -5.14
N VAL A 68 1.67 5.03 -5.01
CA VAL A 68 1.57 3.78 -4.23
C VAL A 68 2.57 2.75 -4.75
N ALA A 69 2.56 2.46 -6.06
CA ALA A 69 3.47 1.51 -6.68
C ALA A 69 4.95 1.79 -6.32
N MET A 70 5.41 3.03 -6.51
CA MET A 70 6.80 3.40 -6.25
C MET A 70 7.14 3.34 -4.75
N THR A 71 6.21 3.70 -3.88
CA THR A 71 6.43 3.60 -2.43
C THR A 71 6.54 2.15 -2.00
N LEU A 72 5.68 1.24 -2.50
CA LEU A 72 5.75 -0.17 -2.13
C LEU A 72 7.05 -0.82 -2.60
N ILE A 73 7.51 -0.53 -3.82
CA ILE A 73 8.81 -1.01 -4.34
C ILE A 73 9.98 -0.61 -3.43
N SER A 74 9.92 0.58 -2.82
CA SER A 74 11.04 1.13 -2.04
C SER A 74 10.97 0.90 -0.54
N THR A 75 9.79 0.57 0.02
CA THR A 75 9.57 0.52 1.48
C THR A 75 9.15 -0.85 2.02
N VAL A 76 8.54 -1.69 1.18
CA VAL A 76 8.11 -3.05 1.57
C VAL A 76 9.26 -4.02 1.28
N GLY A 77 9.70 -4.74 2.31
CA GLY A 77 10.74 -5.76 2.19
C GLY A 77 10.23 -7.06 1.58
N GLY A 78 11.15 -8.00 1.37
CA GLY A 78 10.84 -9.35 0.88
C GLY A 78 10.25 -9.36 -0.53
N ALA A 79 9.52 -10.43 -0.85
CA ALA A 79 8.89 -10.60 -2.17
C ALA A 79 7.69 -9.66 -2.39
N ALA A 80 7.02 -9.23 -1.31
CA ALA A 80 5.79 -8.45 -1.40
C ALA A 80 6.00 -7.07 -2.04
N GLY A 81 7.12 -6.39 -1.76
CA GLY A 81 7.41 -5.07 -2.31
C GLY A 81 7.43 -5.02 -3.84
N PRO A 82 8.28 -5.80 -4.53
CA PRO A 82 8.28 -5.83 -6.00
C PRO A 82 6.99 -6.40 -6.60
N LEU A 83 6.33 -7.38 -5.95
CA LEU A 83 5.08 -7.97 -6.46
C LEU A 83 3.91 -6.98 -6.43
N TYR A 84 3.59 -6.41 -5.27
CA TYR A 84 2.51 -5.42 -5.16
C TYR A 84 2.88 -4.12 -5.86
N GLY A 85 4.13 -3.68 -5.74
CA GLY A 85 4.64 -2.53 -6.47
C GLY A 85 4.41 -2.65 -7.98
N THR A 86 4.73 -3.81 -8.57
CA THR A 86 4.48 -4.06 -9.99
C THR A 86 2.98 -4.17 -10.30
N ALA A 87 2.19 -4.80 -9.43
CA ALA A 87 0.74 -4.93 -9.61
C ALA A 87 0.03 -3.56 -9.66
N PHE A 88 0.45 -2.60 -8.85
CA PHE A 88 -0.07 -1.22 -8.94
C PHE A 88 0.47 -0.45 -10.14
N LEU A 89 1.61 -0.84 -10.71
CA LEU A 89 2.20 -0.15 -11.86
C LEU A 89 1.57 -0.55 -13.21
N ARG A 90 0.83 -1.65 -13.26
CA ARG A 90 0.30 -2.26 -14.49
C ARG A 90 -1.22 -2.17 -14.54
#